data_AF-A0A258YKE8-F1
#
_entry.id   AF-A0A258YKE8-F1
#
_cell.length_a   1.000
_cell.length_b   1.000
_cell.length_c   1.000
_cell.angle_alpha   90.00
_cell.angle_beta   90.00
_cell.angle_gamma   90.00
#
_symmetry.space_group_name_H-M   'P 1'
#
loop_
_entity.id
_entity.type
_entity.pdbx_description
1 polymer ?
#
loop_
_entity_poly.entity_id
_entity_poly.type
_entity_poly.pdbx_seq_one_letter_code
_entity_poly.pdbx_strand_id
1 'polypeptide(L)'
;MKQMRIPFLFLVMLMTSSLSAQTVVKPFGINICGAEFEEKTIPGVLGKDYIYPPDADIEYFYQQGMQLLTVPFKWERVQQTPGGPLDHANVDEMRRVIQYCSDRNIRVVLSMHNFGRYVIGNTEHIVGSPTIPRKMLGEFWSKLALEFKDLRNVFGYEIMTEPHDMGEYDWFTTAQTTINILRQVDKKAIIIISGDNYANAEKWRQYSDNLKNLVDPNG
;
A
#
# COMPACT_ATOMS: atom_id res chain seq x y z
N MET A 1 40.81 73.93 17.18
CA MET A 1 40.34 72.53 17.29
C MET A 1 39.16 72.34 16.35
N LYS A 2 39.36 71.68 15.19
CA LYS A 2 38.30 71.37 14.21
C LYS A 2 37.79 69.95 14.48
N GLN A 3 36.50 69.79 14.80
CA GLN A 3 35.86 68.48 14.90
C GLN A 3 35.62 67.92 13.49
N MET A 4 36.25 66.79 13.19
CA MET A 4 36.06 66.01 11.98
C MET A 4 34.96 64.97 12.26
N ARG A 5 33.83 65.07 11.55
CA ARG A 5 32.75 64.07 11.60
C ARG A 5 32.99 63.03 10.51
N ILE A 6 33.26 61.79 10.90
CA ILE A 6 33.34 60.63 10.01
C ILE A 6 31.92 60.05 9.90
N PRO A 7 31.32 59.93 8.71
CA PRO A 7 30.05 59.23 8.58
C PRO A 7 30.32 57.72 8.59
N PHE A 8 29.74 57.03 9.57
CA PHE A 8 29.77 55.57 9.65
C PHE A 8 28.73 55.02 8.67
N LEU A 9 29.18 54.45 7.55
CA LEU A 9 28.30 53.79 6.59
C LEU A 9 27.97 52.39 7.11
N PHE A 10 26.76 52.17 7.63
CA PHE A 10 26.26 50.85 8.00
C PHE A 10 25.83 50.10 6.73
N LEU A 11 26.64 49.15 6.28
CA LEU A 11 26.27 48.22 5.22
C LEU A 11 25.41 47.09 5.82
N VAL A 12 24.10 47.15 5.61
CA VAL A 12 23.18 46.06 5.97
C VAL A 12 23.26 45.00 4.87
N MET A 13 23.94 43.89 5.14
CA MET A 13 23.95 42.71 4.27
C MET A 13 22.62 41.97 4.47
N LEU A 14 21.66 42.15 3.56
CA LEU A 14 20.45 41.32 3.55
C LEU A 14 20.85 39.89 3.17
N MET A 15 20.89 38.99 4.16
CA MET A 15 20.88 37.56 3.88
C MET A 15 19.48 37.18 3.40
N THR A 16 19.31 37.11 2.08
CA THR A 16 18.15 36.45 1.48
C THR A 16 18.30 34.95 1.71
N SER A 17 17.69 34.42 2.76
CA SER A 17 17.46 32.98 2.85
C SER A 17 16.56 32.57 1.70
N SER A 18 17.08 31.80 0.76
CA SER A 18 16.27 31.16 -0.27
C SER A 18 15.22 30.30 0.44
N LEU A 19 13.94 30.73 0.41
CA LEU A 19 12.85 29.83 0.71
C LEU A 19 12.88 28.75 -0.37
N SER A 20 13.40 27.57 -0.04
CA SER A 20 13.14 26.39 -0.86
C SER A 20 11.69 26.02 -0.63
N ALA A 21 10.82 26.32 -1.60
CA ALA A 21 9.53 25.62 -1.67
C ALA A 21 9.81 24.11 -1.67
N GLN A 22 8.94 23.32 -1.04
CA GLN A 22 9.05 21.88 -1.10
C GLN A 22 8.83 21.44 -2.55
N THR A 23 9.92 21.19 -3.28
CA THR A 23 9.90 20.77 -4.70
C THR A 23 9.38 19.34 -4.88
N VAL A 24 9.22 18.61 -3.77
CA VAL A 24 8.62 17.28 -3.74
C VAL A 24 7.10 17.42 -3.73
N VAL A 25 6.51 17.44 -4.92
CA VAL A 25 5.07 17.23 -5.08
C VAL A 25 4.77 15.83 -4.57
N LYS A 26 4.01 15.72 -3.47
CA LYS A 26 3.45 14.42 -3.06
C LYS A 26 2.45 14.02 -4.15
N PRO A 27 2.56 12.80 -4.72
CA PRO A 27 1.66 12.42 -5.80
C PRO A 27 0.22 12.39 -5.26
N PHE A 28 -0.69 13.09 -5.92
CA PHE A 28 -2.10 12.77 -5.83
C PHE A 28 -2.28 11.40 -6.50
N GLY A 29 -3.04 10.54 -5.83
CA GLY A 29 -3.30 9.19 -6.31
C GLY A 29 -4.78 8.93 -6.49
N ILE A 30 -5.07 7.82 -7.18
CA ILE A 30 -6.42 7.33 -7.42
C ILE A 30 -6.48 5.84 -7.10
N ASN A 31 -7.59 5.39 -6.51
CA ASN A 31 -7.93 3.97 -6.44
C ASN A 31 -8.72 3.63 -7.71
N ILE A 32 -8.29 2.63 -8.48
CA ILE A 32 -9.12 2.06 -9.54
C ILE A 32 -9.57 0.68 -9.08
N CYS A 33 -10.77 0.66 -8.53
CA CYS A 33 -11.46 -0.53 -8.04
C CYS A 33 -11.91 -1.45 -9.19
N GLY A 34 -12.04 -2.73 -8.89
CA GLY A 34 -12.60 -3.74 -9.78
C GLY A 34 -12.17 -5.16 -9.40
N ALA A 35 -10.89 -5.38 -9.11
CA ALA A 35 -10.35 -6.73 -8.90
C ALA A 35 -10.75 -7.31 -7.53
N GLU A 36 -11.34 -6.49 -6.68
CA GLU A 36 -11.90 -6.83 -5.38
C GLU A 36 -13.42 -7.04 -5.36
N PHE A 37 -14.13 -6.70 -6.45
CA PHE A 37 -15.60 -6.74 -6.51
C PHE A 37 -16.19 -8.14 -6.32
N GLU A 38 -17.51 -8.23 -6.13
CA GLU A 38 -18.25 -9.50 -5.99
C GLU A 38 -17.74 -10.40 -4.86
N GLU A 39 -17.84 -9.92 -3.62
CA GLU A 39 -17.32 -10.59 -2.42
C GLU A 39 -17.99 -11.94 -2.10
N LYS A 40 -19.18 -12.18 -2.66
CA LYS A 40 -19.92 -13.44 -2.48
C LYS A 40 -19.57 -14.49 -3.55
N THR A 41 -18.82 -14.09 -4.57
CA THR A 41 -18.44 -14.96 -5.70
C THR A 41 -16.92 -15.05 -5.76
N ILE A 42 -16.38 -15.94 -4.91
CA ILE A 42 -14.94 -16.18 -4.76
C ILE A 42 -14.63 -17.65 -5.17
N PRO A 43 -13.68 -17.90 -6.09
CA PRO A 43 -12.78 -16.92 -6.72
C PRO A 43 -13.45 -16.06 -7.81
N GLY A 44 -14.60 -16.49 -8.34
CA GLY A 44 -15.27 -15.83 -9.45
C GLY A 44 -14.49 -15.92 -10.76
N VAL A 45 -15.02 -15.28 -11.80
CA VAL A 45 -14.49 -15.32 -13.16
C VAL A 45 -14.00 -13.92 -13.56
N LEU A 46 -12.69 -13.81 -13.85
CA LEU A 46 -12.08 -12.60 -14.39
C LEU A 46 -12.76 -12.17 -15.69
N GLY A 47 -13.07 -10.89 -15.82
CA GLY A 47 -13.79 -10.32 -16.96
C GLY A 47 -15.31 -10.42 -16.86
N LYS A 48 -15.84 -11.10 -15.84
CA LYS A 48 -17.27 -11.23 -15.58
C LYS A 48 -17.65 -10.74 -14.18
N ASP A 49 -17.09 -11.37 -13.15
CA ASP A 49 -17.41 -11.08 -11.75
C ASP A 49 -16.47 -10.00 -11.19
N TYR A 50 -15.29 -9.82 -11.80
CA TYR A 50 -14.32 -8.78 -11.45
C TYR A 50 -13.41 -8.44 -12.63
N ILE A 51 -12.78 -7.27 -12.58
CA ILE A 51 -11.85 -6.79 -13.61
C ILE A 51 -10.64 -6.11 -12.96
N TYR A 52 -9.47 -6.21 -13.57
CA TYR A 52 -8.36 -5.31 -13.23
C TYR A 52 -8.49 -4.00 -14.01
N PRO A 53 -7.86 -2.90 -13.52
CA PRO A 53 -7.88 -1.60 -14.19
C PRO A 53 -7.60 -1.72 -15.71
N PRO A 54 -8.54 -1.32 -16.57
CA PRO A 54 -8.30 -1.21 -18.00
C PRO A 54 -7.24 -0.16 -18.29
N ASP A 55 -6.41 -0.39 -19.30
CA ASP A 55 -5.37 0.56 -19.74
C ASP A 55 -5.95 1.95 -20.04
N ALA A 56 -7.15 2.01 -20.62
CA ALA A 56 -7.83 3.27 -20.95
C ALA A 56 -8.18 4.11 -19.71
N ASP A 57 -8.55 3.46 -18.60
CA ASP A 57 -8.89 4.16 -17.35
C ASP A 57 -7.62 4.70 -16.69
N ILE A 58 -6.54 3.90 -16.69
CA ILE A 58 -5.21 4.35 -16.21
C ILE A 58 -4.73 5.54 -17.04
N GLU A 59 -4.86 5.48 -18.36
CA GLU A 59 -4.48 6.55 -19.29
C GLU A 59 -5.28 7.84 -19.02
N TYR A 60 -6.59 7.74 -18.79
CA TYR A 60 -7.41 8.89 -18.46
C TYR A 60 -6.89 9.62 -17.21
N PHE A 61 -6.68 8.92 -16.10
CA PHE A 61 -6.20 9.54 -14.86
C PHE A 61 -4.76 10.05 -14.96
N TYR A 62 -3.92 9.37 -15.72
CA TYR A 62 -2.58 9.86 -16.05
C TYR A 62 -2.65 11.22 -16.76
N GLN A 63 -3.54 11.37 -17.75
CA GLN A 63 -3.76 12.65 -18.45
C GLN A 63 -4.32 13.75 -17.53
N GLN A 64 -4.99 13.39 -16.44
CA GLN A 64 -5.39 14.33 -15.38
C GLN A 64 -4.26 14.66 -14.38
N GLY A 65 -3.06 14.12 -14.58
CA GLY A 65 -1.87 14.39 -13.76
C GLY A 65 -1.68 13.46 -12.57
N MET A 66 -2.45 12.37 -12.47
CA MET A 66 -2.26 11.38 -11.41
C MET A 66 -1.01 10.53 -11.67
N GLN A 67 -0.17 10.37 -10.63
CA GLN A 67 1.12 9.67 -10.72
C GLN A 67 1.24 8.52 -9.70
N LEU A 68 0.17 8.22 -8.97
CA LEU A 68 0.05 7.11 -8.05
C LEU A 68 -1.28 6.40 -8.28
N LEU A 69 -1.23 5.10 -8.53
CA LEU A 69 -2.39 4.24 -8.71
C LEU A 69 -2.42 3.22 -7.58
N THR A 70 -3.54 3.10 -6.87
CA THR A 70 -3.79 1.96 -5.98
C THR A 70 -4.69 0.97 -6.70
N VAL A 71 -4.30 -0.31 -6.65
CA VAL A 71 -5.03 -1.43 -7.24
C VAL A 71 -5.51 -2.34 -6.10
N PRO A 72 -6.77 -2.20 -5.67
CA PRO A 72 -7.43 -3.16 -4.79
C PRO A 72 -7.50 -4.55 -5.42
N PHE A 73 -7.34 -5.61 -4.62
CA PHE A 73 -7.54 -7.00 -5.05
C PHE A 73 -8.00 -7.89 -3.89
N LYS A 74 -8.57 -9.06 -4.19
CA LYS A 74 -8.92 -10.08 -3.18
C LYS A 74 -7.83 -11.13 -3.06
N TRP A 75 -7.42 -11.43 -1.83
CA TRP A 75 -6.43 -12.46 -1.52
C TRP A 75 -6.81 -13.81 -2.13
N GLU A 76 -8.05 -14.23 -1.96
CA GLU A 76 -8.58 -15.52 -2.41
C GLU A 76 -8.56 -15.70 -3.94
N ARG A 77 -8.50 -14.60 -4.71
CA ARG A 77 -8.35 -14.67 -6.16
C ARG A 77 -6.90 -14.91 -6.55
N VAL A 78 -6.00 -14.19 -5.91
CA VAL A 78 -4.55 -14.23 -6.18
C VAL A 78 -3.90 -15.47 -5.56
N GLN A 79 -4.48 -16.04 -4.51
CA GLN A 79 -4.05 -17.30 -3.90
C GLN A 79 -5.30 -18.06 -3.44
N GLN A 80 -5.83 -18.95 -4.29
CA GLN A 80 -7.11 -19.62 -4.05
C GLN A 80 -7.09 -20.65 -2.91
N THR A 81 -5.91 -21.21 -2.62
CA THR A 81 -5.70 -22.11 -1.48
C THR A 81 -4.76 -21.43 -0.49
N PRO A 82 -5.12 -21.29 0.81
CA PRO A 82 -4.24 -20.68 1.80
C PRO A 82 -2.84 -21.29 1.81
N GLY A 83 -1.81 -20.46 1.68
CA GLY A 83 -0.42 -20.92 1.61
C GLY A 83 -0.02 -21.63 0.31
N GLY A 84 -0.95 -21.84 -0.62
CA GLY A 84 -0.72 -22.43 -1.95
C GLY A 84 0.02 -21.52 -2.94
N PRO A 85 0.14 -21.93 -4.21
CA PRO A 85 0.69 -21.10 -5.27
C PRO A 85 -0.20 -19.88 -5.53
N LEU A 86 0.38 -18.86 -6.19
CA LEU A 86 -0.40 -17.75 -6.70
C LEU A 86 -1.14 -18.17 -7.98
N ASP A 87 -2.31 -17.58 -8.20
CA ASP A 87 -3.10 -17.76 -9.41
C ASP A 87 -2.45 -16.98 -10.56
N HIS A 88 -2.04 -17.70 -11.61
CA HIS A 88 -1.33 -17.10 -12.74
C HIS A 88 -2.14 -16.03 -13.47
N ALA A 89 -3.44 -16.24 -13.69
CA ALA A 89 -4.26 -15.26 -14.43
C ALA A 89 -4.37 -13.93 -13.67
N ASN A 90 -4.51 -13.97 -12.35
CA ASN A 90 -4.52 -12.76 -11.52
C ASN A 90 -3.15 -12.09 -11.47
N VAL A 91 -2.06 -12.86 -11.32
CA VAL A 91 -0.70 -12.30 -11.30
C VAL A 91 -0.35 -11.67 -12.65
N ASP A 92 -0.78 -12.26 -13.76
CA ASP A 92 -0.55 -11.72 -15.11
C ASP A 92 -1.29 -10.40 -15.34
N GLU A 93 -2.54 -10.27 -14.87
CA GLU A 93 -3.27 -9.00 -14.93
C GLU A 93 -2.65 -7.92 -14.04
N MET A 94 -2.24 -8.27 -12.82
CA MET A 94 -1.47 -7.35 -11.97
C MET A 94 -0.18 -6.89 -12.67
N ARG A 95 0.55 -7.83 -13.29
CA ARG A 95 1.77 -7.53 -14.04
C ARG A 95 1.48 -6.58 -15.21
N ARG A 96 0.40 -6.80 -15.96
CA ARG A 96 -0.04 -5.91 -17.05
C ARG A 96 -0.25 -4.49 -16.53
N VAL A 97 -1.03 -4.33 -15.45
CA VAL A 97 -1.32 -3.02 -14.86
C VAL A 97 -0.04 -2.33 -14.38
N ILE A 98 0.82 -3.05 -13.66
CA ILE A 98 2.09 -2.50 -13.15
C ILE A 98 3.00 -2.08 -14.32
N GLN A 99 3.10 -2.88 -15.38
CA GLN A 99 3.93 -2.55 -16.55
C GLN A 99 3.38 -1.34 -17.30
N TYR A 100 2.07 -1.27 -17.54
CA TYR A 100 1.43 -0.14 -18.20
C TYR A 100 1.66 1.18 -17.45
N CYS A 101 1.60 1.11 -16.11
CA CYS A 101 1.94 2.21 -15.23
C CYS A 101 3.44 2.57 -15.30
N SER A 102 4.32 1.57 -15.35
CA SER A 102 5.78 1.76 -15.40
C SER A 102 6.18 2.59 -16.62
N ASP A 103 5.60 2.30 -17.79
CA ASP A 103 5.90 3.00 -19.05
C ASP A 103 5.50 4.50 -19.02
N ARG A 104 4.68 4.90 -18.03
CA ARG A 104 4.20 6.26 -17.80
C ARG A 104 4.76 6.90 -16.53
N ASN A 105 5.72 6.24 -15.89
CA ASN A 105 6.27 6.66 -14.60
C ASN A 105 5.19 6.81 -13.50
N ILE A 106 4.11 6.02 -13.59
CA ILE A 106 3.07 5.92 -12.57
C ILE A 106 3.52 4.87 -11.55
N ARG A 107 3.47 5.26 -10.28
CA ARG A 107 3.73 4.40 -9.13
C ARG A 107 2.49 3.58 -8.78
N VAL A 108 2.66 2.34 -8.33
CA VAL A 108 1.56 1.43 -8.00
C VAL A 108 1.59 1.01 -6.55
N VAL A 109 0.45 1.11 -5.87
CA VAL A 109 0.18 0.45 -4.59
C VAL A 109 -0.69 -0.76 -4.87
N LEU A 110 -0.25 -1.94 -4.43
CA LEU A 110 -1.10 -3.13 -4.39
C LEU A 110 -1.81 -3.16 -3.03
N SER A 111 -3.14 -3.22 -3.05
CA SER A 111 -3.95 -3.17 -1.82
C SER A 111 -4.82 -4.41 -1.66
N MET A 112 -4.58 -5.16 -0.59
CA MET A 112 -5.39 -6.35 -0.30
C MET A 112 -6.69 -5.94 0.40
N HIS A 113 -7.82 -6.07 -0.28
CA HIS A 113 -9.15 -5.70 0.21
C HIS A 113 -9.85 -6.87 0.91
N ASN A 114 -9.32 -7.26 2.07
CA ASN A 114 -9.74 -8.48 2.78
C ASN A 114 -10.20 -8.26 4.23
N PHE A 115 -10.17 -7.03 4.75
CA PHE A 115 -10.78 -6.68 6.05
C PHE A 115 -10.28 -7.51 7.24
N GLY A 116 -9.05 -8.03 7.17
CA GLY A 116 -8.47 -8.90 8.19
C GLY A 116 -8.94 -10.36 8.14
N ARG A 117 -9.55 -10.80 7.03
CA ARG A 117 -10.14 -12.14 6.87
C ARG A 117 -9.72 -12.82 5.57
N TYR A 118 -9.89 -14.14 5.55
CA TYR A 118 -9.80 -14.96 4.34
C TYR A 118 -11.03 -15.87 4.26
N VAL A 119 -11.61 -16.01 3.07
CA VAL A 119 -12.79 -16.85 2.80
C VAL A 119 -12.38 -18.24 2.30
N ILE A 120 -12.79 -19.29 3.01
CA ILE A 120 -12.69 -20.67 2.54
C ILE A 120 -14.11 -21.17 2.25
N GLY A 121 -14.41 -21.44 0.98
CA GLY A 121 -15.77 -21.73 0.54
C GLY A 121 -16.68 -20.51 0.79
N ASN A 122 -17.62 -20.64 1.72
CA ASN A 122 -18.51 -19.54 2.13
C ASN A 122 -18.28 -19.11 3.60
N THR A 123 -17.14 -19.47 4.18
CA THR A 123 -16.83 -19.18 5.58
C THR A 123 -15.65 -18.23 5.68
N GLU A 124 -15.85 -17.12 6.39
CA GLU A 124 -14.78 -16.20 6.73
C GLU A 124 -13.97 -16.71 7.93
N HIS A 125 -12.66 -16.57 7.82
CA HIS A 125 -11.71 -16.87 8.89
C HIS A 125 -10.86 -15.63 9.16
N ILE A 126 -10.82 -15.18 10.40
CA ILE A 126 -9.99 -14.04 10.80
C ILE A 126 -8.51 -14.45 10.72
N VAL A 127 -7.68 -13.57 10.17
CA VAL A 127 -6.23 -13.77 10.12
C VAL A 127 -5.68 -13.79 11.55
N GLY A 128 -4.95 -14.86 11.87
CA GLY A 128 -4.48 -15.18 13.21
C GLY A 128 -5.20 -16.35 13.86
N SER A 129 -6.35 -16.75 13.32
CA SER A 129 -7.04 -17.99 13.69
C SER A 129 -6.19 -19.24 13.38
N PRO A 130 -6.52 -20.41 13.96
CA PRO A 130 -5.85 -21.66 13.62
C PRO A 130 -5.95 -22.02 12.12
N THR A 131 -7.05 -21.65 11.47
CA THR A 131 -7.29 -21.93 10.04
C THR A 131 -6.46 -21.00 9.13
N ILE A 132 -6.33 -19.73 9.50
CA ILE A 132 -5.54 -18.74 8.75
C ILE A 132 -4.47 -18.15 9.70
N PRO A 133 -3.39 -18.88 10.01
CA PRO A 133 -2.34 -18.37 10.88
C PRO A 133 -1.69 -17.11 10.31
N ARG A 134 -1.30 -16.17 11.19
CA ARG A 134 -0.71 -14.86 10.81
C ARG A 134 0.39 -14.95 9.75
N LYS A 135 1.25 -15.98 9.83
CA LYS A 135 2.33 -16.21 8.87
C LYS A 135 1.87 -16.34 7.42
N MET A 136 0.66 -16.85 7.17
CA MET A 136 0.13 -17.02 5.81
C MET A 136 -0.01 -15.70 5.08
N LEU A 137 -0.37 -14.62 5.79
CA LEU A 137 -0.43 -13.28 5.20
C LEU A 137 0.97 -12.81 4.78
N GLY A 138 1.97 -12.98 5.65
CA GLY A 138 3.37 -12.68 5.33
C GLY A 138 3.91 -13.51 4.16
N GLU A 139 3.64 -14.81 4.15
CA GLU A 139 4.05 -15.72 3.06
C GLU A 139 3.38 -15.38 1.72
N PHE A 140 2.11 -15.00 1.74
CA PHE A 140 1.41 -14.48 0.56
C PHE A 140 2.11 -13.24 0.02
N TRP A 141 2.34 -12.24 0.86
CA TRP A 141 2.99 -11.00 0.43
C TRP A 141 4.41 -11.22 -0.05
N SER A 142 5.18 -12.13 0.57
CA SER A 142 6.51 -12.49 0.08
C SER A 142 6.48 -13.11 -1.31
N LYS A 143 5.52 -14.01 -1.59
CA LYS A 143 5.35 -14.57 -2.94
C LYS A 143 5.01 -13.49 -3.95
N LEU A 144 4.07 -12.60 -3.62
CA LEU A 144 3.64 -11.53 -4.51
C LEU A 144 4.76 -10.51 -4.78
N ALA A 145 5.54 -10.15 -3.75
CA ALA A 145 6.68 -9.26 -3.90
C ALA A 145 7.76 -9.87 -4.82
N LEU A 146 8.01 -11.17 -4.72
CA LEU A 146 8.97 -11.87 -5.59
C LEU A 146 8.53 -11.89 -7.05
N GLU A 147 7.23 -11.97 -7.34
CA GLU A 147 6.70 -11.88 -8.72
C GLU A 147 7.02 -10.55 -9.39
N PHE A 148 7.02 -9.46 -8.62
CA PHE A 148 7.15 -8.10 -9.13
C PHE A 148 8.47 -7.42 -8.78
N LYS A 149 9.47 -8.16 -8.27
CA LYS A 149 10.76 -7.63 -7.80
C LYS A 149 11.52 -6.77 -8.81
N ASP A 150 11.31 -7.02 -10.11
CA ASP A 150 12.00 -6.32 -11.21
C ASP A 150 11.21 -5.07 -11.68
N LEU A 151 9.97 -4.88 -11.21
CA LEU A 151 9.09 -3.75 -11.52
C LEU A 151 9.25 -2.65 -10.47
N ARG A 152 10.21 -1.75 -10.71
CA ARG A 152 10.63 -0.71 -9.76
C ARG A 152 9.56 0.35 -9.45
N ASN A 153 8.45 0.38 -10.19
CA ASN A 153 7.34 1.31 -9.96
C ASN A 153 6.31 0.78 -8.95
N VAL A 154 6.45 -0.44 -8.44
CA VAL A 154 5.71 -0.88 -7.25
C VAL A 154 6.18 -0.04 -6.07
N PHE A 155 5.33 0.89 -5.66
CA PHE A 155 5.61 1.88 -4.63
C PHE A 155 5.40 1.32 -3.22
N GLY A 156 4.36 0.51 -3.05
CA GLY A 156 4.09 -0.11 -1.77
C GLY A 156 3.01 -1.18 -1.77
N TYR A 157 2.88 -1.81 -0.62
CA TYR A 157 1.96 -2.88 -0.32
C TYR A 157 1.07 -2.43 0.84
N GLU A 158 -0.21 -2.19 0.57
CA GLU A 158 -1.21 -2.11 1.64
C GLU A 158 -1.61 -3.52 2.02
N ILE A 159 -1.00 -3.99 3.12
CA ILE A 159 -0.98 -5.42 3.45
C ILE A 159 -2.37 -5.98 3.81
N MET A 160 -3.27 -5.09 4.21
CA MET A 160 -4.66 -5.37 4.53
C MET A 160 -5.42 -4.05 4.59
N THR A 161 -6.49 -3.92 3.83
CA THR A 161 -7.44 -2.82 3.94
C THR A 161 -8.39 -3.07 5.11
N GLU A 162 -8.61 -2.03 5.91
CA GLU A 162 -9.70 -1.96 6.91
C GLU A 162 -9.90 -3.22 7.78
N PRO A 163 -8.88 -3.73 8.49
CA PRO A 163 -9.14 -4.76 9.50
C PRO A 163 -10.16 -4.26 10.52
N HIS A 164 -11.07 -5.14 10.94
CA HIS A 164 -12.12 -4.82 11.90
C HIS A 164 -12.61 -6.09 12.62
N ASP A 165 -13.15 -5.94 13.83
CA ASP A 165 -13.73 -7.03 14.64
C ASP A 165 -12.81 -8.26 14.74
N MET A 166 -11.51 -8.02 14.96
CA MET A 166 -10.48 -9.05 14.95
C MET A 166 -10.55 -10.00 16.17
N GLY A 167 -11.34 -9.67 17.18
CA GLY A 167 -11.52 -10.49 18.39
C GLY A 167 -10.21 -10.74 19.13
N GLU A 168 -9.90 -12.01 19.43
CA GLU A 168 -8.64 -12.41 20.06
C GLU A 168 -7.42 -12.42 19.11
N TYR A 169 -7.65 -12.24 17.80
CA TYR A 169 -6.62 -12.28 16.76
C TYR A 169 -6.11 -10.87 16.42
N ASP A 170 -5.49 -10.23 17.41
CA ASP A 170 -5.07 -8.82 17.34
C ASP A 170 -4.32 -8.45 16.05
N TRP A 171 -4.66 -7.26 15.50
CA TRP A 171 -4.09 -6.79 14.25
C TRP A 171 -2.60 -6.43 14.36
N PHE A 172 -2.15 -5.88 15.50
CA PHE A 172 -0.75 -5.49 15.70
C PHE A 172 0.21 -6.66 15.48
N THR A 173 -0.05 -7.81 16.13
CA THR A 173 0.79 -8.99 16.00
C THR A 173 0.76 -9.54 14.57
N THR A 174 -0.39 -9.47 13.91
CA THR A 174 -0.55 -9.88 12.50
C THR A 174 0.28 -8.99 11.57
N ALA A 175 0.15 -7.67 11.67
CA ALA A 175 0.91 -6.70 10.90
C ALA A 175 2.43 -6.86 11.12
N GLN A 176 2.88 -6.96 12.38
CA GLN A 176 4.30 -7.14 12.70
C GLN A 176 4.87 -8.45 12.13
N THR A 177 4.10 -9.54 12.21
CA THR A 177 4.48 -10.83 11.62
C THR A 177 4.63 -10.73 10.10
N THR A 178 3.68 -10.07 9.43
CA THR A 178 3.73 -9.83 7.99
C THR A 178 4.95 -8.99 7.59
N ILE A 179 5.23 -7.89 8.30
CA ILE A 179 6.40 -7.03 8.07
C ILE A 179 7.68 -7.87 8.14
N ASN A 180 7.86 -8.63 9.23
CA ASN A 180 9.07 -9.41 9.45
C ASN A 180 9.30 -10.46 8.36
N ILE A 181 8.25 -11.10 7.85
CA ILE A 181 8.35 -12.11 6.79
C ILE A 181 8.61 -11.45 5.43
N LEU A 182 7.87 -10.39 5.10
CA LEU A 182 8.01 -9.68 3.83
C LEU A 182 9.39 -9.04 3.66
N ARG A 183 9.96 -8.50 4.75
CA ARG A 183 11.31 -7.92 4.76
C ARG A 183 12.45 -8.91 4.48
N GLN A 184 12.18 -10.21 4.49
CA GLN A 184 13.16 -11.22 4.06
C GLN A 184 13.38 -11.20 2.55
N VAL A 185 12.39 -10.74 1.76
CA VAL A 185 12.44 -10.76 0.29
C VAL A 185 12.42 -9.37 -0.34
N ASP A 186 11.81 -8.37 0.31
CA ASP A 186 11.78 -7.00 -0.16
C ASP A 186 12.18 -6.01 0.94
N LYS A 187 13.34 -5.36 0.75
CA LYS A 187 13.92 -4.40 1.69
C LYS A 187 13.58 -2.95 1.38
N LYS A 188 12.82 -2.65 0.32
CA LYS A 188 12.67 -1.30 -0.23
C LYS A 188 11.23 -0.84 -0.37
N ALA A 189 10.30 -1.72 -0.75
CA ALA A 189 8.92 -1.30 -0.95
C ALA A 189 8.31 -0.74 0.35
N ILE A 190 7.47 0.29 0.23
CA ILE A 190 6.73 0.83 1.37
C ILE A 190 5.70 -0.21 1.81
N ILE A 191 5.62 -0.48 3.12
CA ILE A 191 4.55 -1.29 3.69
C ILE A 191 3.54 -0.32 4.29
N ILE A 192 2.32 -0.33 3.79
CA ILE A 192 1.21 0.51 4.24
C ILE A 192 0.37 -0.31 5.22
N ILE A 193 0.19 0.22 6.42
CA ILE A 193 -0.54 -0.43 7.51
C ILE A 193 -1.83 0.34 7.77
N SER A 194 -2.96 -0.27 7.45
CA SER A 194 -4.28 0.25 7.81
C SER A 194 -4.62 -0.11 9.26
N GLY A 195 -5.44 0.74 9.89
CA GLY A 195 -5.83 0.60 11.30
C GLY A 195 -6.98 -0.39 11.50
N ASP A 196 -7.10 -0.91 12.72
CA ASP A 196 -8.30 -1.63 13.17
C ASP A 196 -9.52 -0.68 13.22
N ASN A 197 -10.73 -1.23 13.34
CA ASN A 197 -12.00 -0.51 13.27
C ASN A 197 -12.12 0.27 11.94
N TYR A 198 -11.99 -0.46 10.82
CA TYR A 198 -12.15 0.05 9.46
C TYR A 198 -11.20 1.20 9.12
N ALA A 199 -9.97 1.16 9.66
CA ALA A 199 -8.98 2.23 9.52
C ALA A 199 -9.53 3.64 9.85
N ASN A 200 -10.51 3.73 10.75
CA ASN A 200 -11.22 4.98 11.02
C ASN A 200 -10.27 6.04 11.59
N ALA A 201 -10.04 7.11 10.83
CA ALA A 201 -9.10 8.17 11.17
C ALA A 201 -9.51 8.94 12.44
N GLU A 202 -10.79 9.19 12.66
CA GLU A 202 -11.29 9.92 13.83
C GLU A 202 -11.04 9.13 15.12
N LYS A 203 -11.19 7.80 15.06
CA LYS A 203 -11.01 6.91 16.21
C LYS A 203 -9.63 6.25 16.26
N TRP A 204 -8.67 6.70 15.45
CA TRP A 204 -7.36 6.06 15.33
C TRP A 204 -6.66 5.87 16.68
N ARG A 205 -6.64 6.92 17.52
CA ARG A 205 -5.98 6.83 18.84
C ARG A 205 -6.64 5.80 19.78
N GLN A 206 -7.91 5.48 19.57
CA GLN A 206 -8.64 4.52 20.40
C GLN A 206 -8.36 3.08 19.97
N TYR A 207 -8.31 2.81 18.66
CA TYR A 207 -8.25 1.44 18.14
C TYR A 207 -6.87 1.03 17.59
N SER A 208 -6.04 1.99 17.20
CA SER A 208 -4.83 1.76 16.40
C SER A 208 -3.59 2.52 16.88
N ASP A 209 -3.64 3.16 18.06
CA ASP A 209 -2.49 3.90 18.61
C ASP A 209 -1.26 3.01 18.83
N ASN A 210 -1.47 1.71 19.10
CA ASN A 210 -0.39 0.74 19.25
C ASN A 210 0.39 0.48 17.96
N LEU A 211 -0.19 0.70 16.76
CA LEU A 211 0.47 0.45 15.48
C LEU A 211 1.70 1.35 15.26
N LYS A 212 1.81 2.49 15.95
CA LYS A 212 3.03 3.33 15.93
C LYS A 212 4.26 2.63 16.50
N ASN A 213 4.06 1.53 17.24
CA ASN A 213 5.13 0.74 17.84
C ASN A 213 5.54 -0.45 16.95
N LEU A 214 5.00 -0.57 15.74
CA LEU A 214 5.50 -1.52 14.75
C LEU A 214 6.94 -1.16 14.38
N VAL A 215 7.75 -2.19 14.15
CA VAL A 215 9.17 -2.05 13.81
C VAL A 215 9.42 -2.62 12.43
N ASP A 216 9.98 -1.82 11.52
CA ASP A 216 10.58 -2.31 10.29
C ASP A 216 12.01 -2.81 10.61
N PRO A 217 12.32 -4.10 10.46
CA PRO A 217 13.66 -4.61 10.75
C PRO A 217 14.75 -4.05 9.83
N ASN A 218 14.39 -3.39 8.73
CA ASN A 218 15.34 -2.81 7.78
C ASN A 218 15.54 -1.28 7.92
N GLY A 219 14.85 -0.62 8.85
CA GLY A 219 15.03 0.81 9.16
C GLY A 219 13.95 1.73 8.62
#